data_AF-A2BRB0-F1
#
_entry.id   AF-A2BRB0-F1
#
_cell.length_a   1.000
_cell.length_b   1.000
_cell.length_c   1.000
_cell.angle_alpha   90.00
_cell.angle_beta   90.00
_cell.angle_gamma   90.00
#
_symmetry.space_group_name_H-M   'P 1'
#
loop_
_entity.id
_entity.type
_entity.pdbx_description
1 polymer ?
#
loop_
_entity_poly.entity_id
_entity_poly.type
_entity_poly.pdbx_seq_one_letter_code
_entity_poly.pdbx_strand_id
1 'polypeptide(L)'
;MIIPINSSQISKLIPAVGTGSQFKYALGNPRKILQRVIVSSIGGFISLIISSTGDQTNNFWLFLCVGFFLYIIWGPILESSRKNLQLRKYKFFSLFDGYVSDIYKTEKIESSREQSNRQGRLEVIENKRTWLVLELEDEDGYLKKLSFPMENKHSQIRVGSSIRCLITSDNRNFDRDFYLTDAWLPEINLWVGEYPYLLRPAFEEICYIYLNR
;
A
#
# COMPACT_ATOMS: atom_id res chain seq x y z
N MET A 1 -2.53 16.86 16.98
CA MET A 1 -3.11 18.03 16.30
C MET A 1 -3.48 17.62 14.88
N ILE A 2 -4.73 17.91 14.50
CA ILE A 2 -5.24 17.64 13.15
C ILE A 2 -5.35 18.97 12.39
N ILE A 3 -4.60 19.10 11.30
CA ILE A 3 -4.52 20.33 10.50
C ILE A 3 -5.20 20.09 9.14
N PRO A 4 -6.28 20.82 8.82
CA PRO A 4 -6.97 20.64 7.53
C PRO A 4 -6.08 21.03 6.35
N ILE A 5 -6.03 20.14 5.35
CA ILE A 5 -5.27 20.35 4.11
C ILE A 5 -6.23 20.75 2.98
N ASN A 6 -5.78 21.65 2.10
CA ASN A 6 -6.54 22.06 0.92
C ASN A 6 -6.59 20.97 -0.15
N SER A 7 -7.74 20.83 -0.82
CA SER A 7 -7.95 19.81 -1.85
C SER A 7 -6.95 19.86 -3.01
N SER A 8 -6.43 21.04 -3.33
CA SER A 8 -5.40 21.22 -4.37
C SER A 8 -4.03 20.64 -4.00
N GLN A 9 -3.70 20.53 -2.72
CA GLN A 9 -2.45 19.91 -2.25
C GLN A 9 -2.57 18.39 -2.25
N ILE A 10 -3.76 17.85 -2.01
CA ILE A 10 -4.03 16.41 -1.96
C ILE A 10 -3.78 15.75 -3.32
N SER A 11 -4.15 16.43 -4.40
CA SER A 11 -3.92 15.92 -5.76
C SER A 11 -2.43 15.75 -6.08
N LYS A 12 -1.55 16.55 -5.44
CA LYS A 12 -0.09 16.41 -5.51
C LYS A 12 0.44 15.30 -4.59
N LEU A 13 -0.19 15.10 -3.43
CA LEU A 13 0.22 14.12 -2.43
C LEU A 13 -0.10 12.67 -2.82
N ILE A 14 -1.34 12.42 -3.25
CA ILE A 14 -1.79 11.08 -3.63
C ILE A 14 -1.78 11.03 -5.14
N PRO A 15 -0.87 10.28 -5.78
CA PRO A 15 -0.75 10.27 -7.23
C PRO A 15 -1.91 9.50 -7.89
N ALA A 16 -2.33 9.94 -9.09
CA ALA A 16 -3.39 9.27 -9.84
C ALA A 16 -2.94 7.89 -10.37
N VAL A 17 -1.66 7.79 -10.68
CA VAL A 17 -1.00 6.58 -11.19
C VAL A 17 0.02 6.11 -10.15
N GLY A 18 0.26 4.80 -10.10
CA GLY A 18 1.22 4.19 -9.19
C GLY A 18 2.62 4.83 -9.28
N THR A 19 3.22 5.22 -8.17
CA THR A 19 4.64 5.62 -8.10
C THR A 19 5.57 4.40 -8.11
N GLY A 20 6.89 4.60 -8.26
CA GLY A 20 7.85 3.49 -8.25
C GLY A 20 7.82 2.65 -6.97
N SER A 21 7.60 3.27 -5.80
CA SER A 21 7.44 2.56 -4.53
C SER A 21 6.15 1.72 -4.50
N GLN A 22 5.06 2.27 -5.02
CA GLN A 22 3.77 1.59 -5.15
C GLN A 22 3.83 0.44 -6.15
N PHE A 23 4.55 0.62 -7.27
CA PHE A 23 4.82 -0.43 -8.24
C PHE A 23 5.59 -1.59 -7.60
N LYS A 24 6.67 -1.31 -6.87
CA LYS A 24 7.46 -2.33 -6.16
C LYS A 24 6.59 -3.11 -5.16
N TYR A 25 5.72 -2.42 -4.43
CA TYR A 25 4.77 -3.06 -3.53
C TYR A 25 3.78 -3.96 -4.30
N ALA A 26 3.18 -3.45 -5.38
CA ALA A 26 2.17 -4.17 -6.16
C ALA A 26 2.73 -5.37 -6.96
N LEU A 27 4.01 -5.29 -7.35
CA LEU A 27 4.75 -6.39 -7.95
C LEU A 27 4.79 -7.60 -7.00
N GLY A 28 4.98 -7.32 -5.70
CA GLY A 28 4.82 -8.29 -4.61
C GLY A 28 5.92 -9.36 -4.56
N ASN A 29 5.57 -10.49 -3.97
CA ASN A 29 6.50 -11.61 -3.76
C ASN A 29 6.80 -12.37 -5.07
N PRO A 30 7.91 -13.14 -5.15
CA PRO A 30 8.28 -13.91 -6.35
C PRO A 30 7.16 -14.81 -6.88
N ARG A 31 6.34 -15.37 -5.98
CA ARG A 31 5.14 -16.14 -6.34
C ARG A 31 4.15 -15.32 -7.16
N LYS A 32 3.89 -14.07 -6.78
CA LYS A 32 2.96 -13.16 -7.47
C LYS A 32 3.53 -12.75 -8.83
N ILE A 33 4.84 -12.53 -8.90
CA ILE A 33 5.55 -12.28 -10.16
C ILE A 33 5.38 -13.48 -11.10
N LEU A 34 5.63 -14.70 -10.60
CA LEU A 34 5.46 -15.92 -11.39
C LEU A 34 4.01 -16.10 -11.85
N GLN A 35 3.02 -15.85 -11.00
CA GLN A 35 1.61 -15.86 -11.38
C GLN A 35 1.32 -14.88 -12.53
N ARG A 36 1.89 -13.66 -12.48
CA ARG A 36 1.74 -12.69 -13.57
C ARG A 36 2.40 -13.18 -14.87
N VAL A 37 3.58 -13.80 -14.79
CA VAL A 37 4.23 -14.41 -15.96
C VAL A 37 3.37 -15.51 -16.56
N ILE A 38 2.83 -16.41 -15.74
CA ILE A 38 1.95 -17.49 -16.19
C ILE A 38 0.70 -16.93 -16.89
N VAL A 39 0.02 -15.95 -16.28
CA VAL A 39 -1.16 -15.30 -16.87
C VAL A 39 -0.81 -14.60 -18.18
N SER A 40 0.33 -13.92 -18.22
CA SER A 40 0.84 -13.23 -19.41
C SER A 40 1.13 -14.20 -20.56
N SER A 41 1.83 -15.31 -20.28
CA SER A 41 2.16 -16.33 -21.26
C SER A 41 0.92 -17.07 -21.77
N ILE A 42 0.04 -17.53 -20.87
CA ILE A 42 -1.17 -18.27 -21.27
C ILE A 42 -2.11 -17.37 -22.08
N GLY A 43 -2.40 -16.16 -21.57
CA GLY A 43 -3.28 -15.22 -22.26
C GLY A 43 -2.73 -14.77 -23.61
N GLY A 44 -1.43 -14.48 -23.68
CA GLY A 44 -0.76 -14.13 -24.93
C GLY A 44 -0.79 -15.27 -25.94
N PHE A 45 -0.50 -16.50 -25.50
CA PHE A 45 -0.49 -17.67 -26.39
C PHE A 45 -1.88 -18.03 -26.93
N ILE A 46 -2.91 -18.00 -26.08
CA ILE A 46 -4.30 -18.19 -26.51
C ILE A 46 -4.69 -17.14 -27.55
N SER A 47 -4.37 -15.87 -27.28
CA SER A 47 -4.68 -14.77 -28.21
C SER A 47 -3.98 -14.94 -29.55
N LEU A 48 -2.72 -15.40 -29.55
CA LEU A 48 -1.92 -15.65 -30.74
C LEU A 48 -2.48 -16.83 -31.57
N ILE A 49 -2.89 -17.92 -30.92
CA ILE A 49 -3.52 -19.05 -31.62
C ILE A 49 -4.80 -18.58 -32.31
N ILE A 50 -5.66 -17.85 -31.59
CA ILE A 50 -6.94 -17.39 -32.17
C ILE A 50 -6.67 -16.40 -33.31
N SER A 51 -5.69 -15.50 -33.17
CA SER A 51 -5.32 -14.57 -34.24
C SER A 51 -4.87 -15.29 -35.52
N SER A 52 -4.22 -16.45 -35.38
CA SER A 52 -3.75 -17.27 -36.51
C SER A 52 -4.84 -17.99 -37.31
N THR A 53 -6.09 -18.01 -36.83
CA THR A 53 -7.22 -18.70 -37.49
C THR A 53 -7.73 -17.99 -38.75
N GLY A 54 -7.31 -16.73 -39.00
CA GLY A 54 -7.63 -16.00 -40.23
C GLY A 54 -8.98 -15.28 -40.24
N ASP A 55 -9.70 -15.24 -39.12
CA ASP A 55 -10.98 -14.53 -38.98
C ASP A 55 -10.83 -13.00 -39.04
N GLN A 56 -11.92 -12.30 -39.37
CA GLN A 56 -11.99 -10.83 -39.38
C GLN A 56 -11.56 -10.19 -38.05
N THR A 57 -11.60 -10.93 -36.94
CA THR A 57 -11.19 -10.48 -35.60
C THR A 57 -9.67 -10.55 -35.34
N ASN A 58 -8.85 -10.99 -36.29
CA ASN A 58 -7.41 -11.19 -36.12
C ASN A 58 -6.70 -9.98 -35.46
N ASN A 59 -6.93 -8.78 -35.98
CA ASN A 59 -6.30 -7.56 -35.46
C ASN A 59 -6.62 -7.32 -33.98
N PHE A 60 -7.88 -7.56 -33.57
CA PHE A 60 -8.29 -7.43 -32.17
C PHE A 60 -7.53 -8.41 -31.26
N TRP A 61 -7.39 -9.67 -31.69
CA TRP A 61 -6.65 -10.68 -30.96
C TRP A 61 -5.15 -10.38 -30.87
N LEU A 62 -4.55 -9.79 -31.91
CA LEU A 62 -3.16 -9.32 -31.87
C LEU A 62 -2.97 -8.19 -30.85
N PHE A 63 -3.89 -7.22 -30.79
CA PHE A 63 -3.85 -6.19 -29.74
C PHE A 63 -3.96 -6.80 -28.34
N LEU A 64 -4.86 -7.76 -28.17
CA LEU A 64 -5.06 -8.48 -26.91
C LEU A 64 -3.80 -9.28 -26.51
N CYS A 65 -3.13 -9.89 -27.48
CA CYS A 65 -1.87 -10.61 -27.32
C CYS A 65 -0.76 -9.70 -26.76
N VAL A 66 -0.57 -8.53 -27.37
CA VAL A 66 0.38 -7.51 -26.86
C VAL A 66 -0.02 -7.06 -25.45
N GLY A 67 -1.31 -6.83 -25.21
CA GLY A 67 -1.85 -6.51 -23.90
C GLY A 67 -1.49 -7.56 -22.85
N PHE A 68 -1.65 -8.84 -23.16
CA PHE A 68 -1.30 -9.92 -22.24
C PHE A 68 0.20 -10.03 -21.99
N PHE A 69 1.05 -9.90 -23.01
CA PHE A 69 2.51 -9.90 -22.79
C PHE A 69 2.98 -8.72 -21.94
N LEU A 70 2.30 -7.58 -22.01
CA LEU A 70 2.58 -6.42 -21.17
C LEU A 70 1.96 -6.50 -19.76
N TYR A 71 1.24 -7.57 -19.41
CA TYR A 71 0.56 -7.72 -18.10
C TYR A 71 1.50 -7.59 -16.90
N ILE A 72 2.77 -7.99 -17.07
CA ILE A 72 3.78 -7.82 -16.02
C ILE A 72 4.04 -6.35 -15.67
N ILE A 73 3.85 -5.44 -16.63
CA ILE A 73 4.04 -3.99 -16.47
C ILE A 73 2.73 -3.33 -16.03
N TRP A 74 1.64 -3.48 -16.79
CA TRP A 74 0.40 -2.74 -16.48
C TRP A 74 -0.39 -3.34 -15.32
N GLY A 75 -0.21 -4.62 -15.00
CA GLY A 75 -0.90 -5.29 -13.90
C GLY A 75 -0.60 -4.65 -12.53
N PRO A 76 0.67 -4.45 -12.13
CA PRO A 76 1.01 -3.73 -10.90
C PRO A 76 0.57 -2.26 -10.91
N ILE A 77 0.61 -1.58 -12.06
CA ILE A 77 0.15 -0.20 -12.21
C ILE A 77 -1.35 -0.11 -11.94
N LEU A 78 -2.14 -1.02 -12.49
CA LEU A 78 -3.59 -1.05 -12.27
C LEU A 78 -3.93 -1.34 -10.81
N GLU A 79 -3.22 -2.26 -10.16
CA GLU A 79 -3.43 -2.60 -8.75
C GLU A 79 -3.11 -1.43 -7.82
N SER A 80 -1.96 -0.77 -8.02
CA SER A 80 -1.58 0.42 -7.25
C SER A 80 -2.54 1.59 -7.49
N SER A 81 -2.95 1.82 -8.74
CA SER A 81 -3.93 2.87 -9.07
C SER A 81 -5.29 2.62 -8.40
N ARG A 82 -5.77 1.36 -8.37
CA ARG A 82 -7.02 1.00 -7.64
C ARG A 82 -6.93 1.32 -6.15
N LYS A 83 -5.79 1.02 -5.50
CA LYS A 83 -5.58 1.37 -4.08
C LYS A 83 -5.58 2.88 -3.87
N ASN A 84 -4.93 3.64 -4.75
CA ASN A 84 -4.90 5.10 -4.65
C ASN A 84 -6.30 5.70 -4.87
N LEU A 85 -7.09 5.15 -5.80
CA LEU A 85 -8.46 5.59 -6.07
C LEU A 85 -9.38 5.36 -4.88
N GLN A 86 -9.23 4.24 -4.17
CA GLN A 86 -9.99 3.95 -2.96
C GLN A 86 -9.74 4.98 -1.86
N LEU A 87 -8.53 5.51 -1.74
CA LEU A 87 -8.20 6.57 -0.79
C LEU A 87 -8.71 7.94 -1.26
N ARG A 88 -8.63 8.22 -2.57
CA ARG A 88 -9.13 9.47 -3.18
C ARG A 88 -10.66 9.61 -3.15
N LYS A 89 -11.40 8.55 -2.81
CA LYS A 89 -12.86 8.63 -2.68
C LYS A 89 -13.31 9.50 -1.51
N TYR A 90 -12.48 9.60 -0.46
CA TYR A 90 -12.79 10.36 0.74
C TYR A 90 -12.80 11.85 0.42
N LYS A 91 -13.59 12.62 1.17
CA LYS A 91 -13.79 14.06 0.92
C LYS A 91 -12.86 14.94 1.74
N PHE A 92 -12.60 14.55 2.98
CA PHE A 92 -11.84 15.35 3.93
C PHE A 92 -10.49 14.71 4.20
N PHE A 93 -9.46 15.55 4.17
CA PHE A 93 -8.09 15.15 4.43
C PHE A 93 -7.45 16.15 5.37
N SER A 94 -6.65 15.65 6.29
CA SER A 94 -5.95 16.49 7.25
C SER A 94 -4.60 15.90 7.60
N LEU A 95 -3.63 16.76 7.85
CA LEU A 95 -2.35 16.38 8.40
C LEU A 95 -2.55 16.05 9.87
N PHE A 96 -2.01 14.90 10.26
CA PHE A 96 -1.88 14.53 11.65
C PHE A 96 -0.45 14.78 12.10
N ASP A 97 -0.31 15.53 13.18
CA ASP A 97 0.93 15.67 13.93
C ASP A 97 0.70 15.20 15.36
N GLY A 98 1.45 14.18 15.77
CA GLY A 98 1.29 13.54 17.07
C GLY A 98 2.54 12.74 17.43
N TYR A 99 2.40 11.84 18.38
CA TYR A 99 3.50 11.01 18.87
C TYR A 99 3.07 9.54 19.00
N VAL A 100 4.08 8.67 19.05
CA VAL A 100 3.88 7.24 19.31
C VAL A 100 3.68 7.04 20.82
N SER A 101 2.48 6.65 21.25
CA SER A 101 2.18 6.43 22.67
C SER A 101 2.58 5.03 23.15
N ASP A 102 2.41 4.02 22.31
CA ASP A 102 2.83 2.65 22.61
C ASP A 102 3.30 1.89 21.36
N ILE A 103 4.14 0.87 21.57
CA ILE A 103 4.72 0.02 20.54
C ILE A 103 4.66 -1.43 20.98
N TYR A 104 3.92 -2.25 20.24
CA TYR A 104 3.90 -3.68 20.46
C TYR A 104 4.00 -4.48 19.17
N LYS A 105 4.36 -5.76 19.33
CA LYS A 105 4.48 -6.72 18.24
C LYS A 105 3.26 -7.62 18.22
N THR A 106 2.81 -7.96 17.02
CA THR A 106 1.72 -8.91 16.81
C THR A 106 2.15 -9.91 15.75
N GLU A 107 1.89 -11.19 15.97
CA GLU A 107 2.05 -12.20 14.93
C GLU A 107 0.80 -12.21 14.05
N LYS A 108 0.98 -12.06 12.73
CA LYS A 108 -0.09 -12.31 11.76
C LYS A 108 0.32 -13.45 10.85
N ILE A 109 -0.64 -14.33 10.56
CA ILE A 109 -0.48 -15.42 9.60
C ILE A 109 -0.49 -14.78 8.20
N GLU A 110 0.67 -14.81 7.52
CA GLU A 110 0.82 -14.23 6.17
C GLU A 110 0.39 -15.23 5.09
N SER A 111 0.61 -16.52 5.34
CA SER A 111 0.08 -17.59 4.50
C SER A 111 -0.04 -18.88 5.28
N SER A 112 -1.04 -19.70 4.94
CA SER A 112 -1.21 -21.04 5.45
C SER A 112 -1.15 -22.02 4.28
N ARG A 113 -0.47 -23.16 4.46
CA ARG A 113 -0.36 -24.22 3.44
C ARG A 113 -0.64 -25.57 4.07
N GLU A 114 -1.49 -26.34 3.41
CA GLU A 114 -1.69 -27.73 3.73
C GLU A 114 -0.62 -28.56 3.02
N GLN A 115 0.15 -29.33 3.77
CA GLN A 115 1.16 -30.25 3.26
C GLN A 115 0.97 -31.62 3.90
N SER A 116 1.09 -32.69 3.11
CA SER A 116 1.09 -34.04 3.66
C SER A 116 2.45 -34.34 4.29
N ASN A 117 2.44 -34.77 5.56
CA ASN A 117 3.64 -35.20 6.25
C ASN A 117 4.13 -36.55 5.69
N ARG A 118 5.31 -37.02 6.13
CA ARG A 118 5.89 -38.30 5.70
C ARG A 118 5.01 -39.53 5.98
N GLN A 119 3.99 -39.38 6.83
CA GLN A 119 3.04 -40.42 7.22
C GLN A 119 1.68 -40.29 6.49
N GLY A 120 1.58 -39.38 5.50
CA GLY A 120 0.35 -39.19 4.71
C GLY A 120 -0.72 -38.33 5.39
N ARG A 121 -0.47 -37.77 6.58
CA ARG A 121 -1.43 -36.90 7.27
C ARG A 121 -1.28 -35.46 6.79
N LEU A 122 -2.41 -34.80 6.54
CA LEU A 122 -2.42 -33.38 6.18
C LEU A 122 -2.07 -32.54 7.40
N GLU A 123 -1.02 -31.75 7.29
CA GLU A 123 -0.57 -30.77 8.29
C GLU A 123 -0.66 -29.36 7.70
N VAL A 124 -1.13 -28.42 8.52
CA VAL A 124 -1.24 -27.01 8.15
C VAL A 124 0.03 -26.30 8.61
N ILE A 125 0.86 -25.87 7.66
CA ILE A 125 2.06 -25.06 7.92
C ILE A 125 1.69 -23.59 7.78
N GLU A 126 1.69 -22.87 8.89
CA GLU A 126 1.45 -21.43 8.94
C GLU A 126 2.76 -20.66 8.88
N ASN A 127 2.90 -19.79 7.88
CA ASN A 127 3.98 -18.81 7.84
C ASN A 127 3.52 -17.55 8.58
N LYS A 128 4.05 -17.38 9.80
CA LYS A 128 3.78 -16.23 10.65
C LYS A 128 4.80 -15.13 10.38
N ARG A 129 4.32 -13.90 10.24
CA ARG A 129 5.16 -12.71 10.13
C ARG A 129 4.91 -11.81 11.33
N THR A 130 5.98 -11.28 11.91
CA THR A 130 5.89 -10.28 12.99
C THR A 130 5.51 -8.93 12.38
N TRP A 131 4.44 -8.35 12.91
CA TRP A 131 3.98 -7.00 12.62
C TRP A 131 4.29 -6.11 13.80
N LEU A 132 4.67 -4.87 13.50
CA LEU A 132 4.78 -3.80 14.49
C LEU A 132 3.48 -3.00 14.48
N VAL A 133 2.96 -2.69 15.65
CA VAL A 133 1.78 -1.86 15.85
C VAL A 133 2.22 -0.64 16.66
N LEU A 134 1.96 0.53 16.09
CA LEU A 134 2.18 1.82 16.75
C LEU A 134 0.81 2.37 17.15
N GLU A 135 0.67 2.74 18.41
CA GLU A 135 -0.48 3.53 18.86
C GLU A 135 -0.14 5.01 18.72
N LEU A 136 -1.03 5.75 18.07
CA LEU A 136 -0.84 7.15 17.75
C LEU A 136 -1.75 7.99 18.64
N GLU A 137 -1.15 8.97 19.28
CA GLU A 137 -1.82 9.89 20.19
C GLU A 137 -1.45 11.32 19.83
N ASP A 138 -2.36 12.24 20.12
CA ASP A 138 -2.09 13.66 20.04
C ASP A 138 -2.54 14.40 21.31
N GLU A 139 -2.53 15.73 21.26
CA GLU A 139 -2.93 16.58 22.38
C GLU A 139 -4.41 16.41 22.78
N ASP A 140 -5.27 16.02 21.83
CA ASP A 140 -6.70 15.79 22.06
C ASP A 140 -6.99 14.34 22.51
N GLY A 141 -6.01 13.45 22.38
CA GLY A 141 -6.01 12.09 22.93
C GLY A 141 -5.71 11.00 21.88
N TYR A 142 -6.14 9.78 22.19
CA TYR A 142 -5.91 8.62 21.32
C TYR A 142 -6.60 8.78 19.97
N LEU A 143 -5.86 8.59 18.87
CA LEU A 143 -6.45 8.49 17.54
C LEU A 143 -6.71 7.06 17.12
N LYS A 144 -5.65 6.35 16.75
CA LYS A 144 -5.75 5.06 16.04
C LYS A 144 -4.38 4.38 15.97
N LYS A 145 -4.42 3.06 15.77
CA LYS A 145 -3.22 2.25 15.57
C LYS A 145 -2.80 2.14 14.11
N LEU A 146 -1.50 2.18 13.87
CA LEU A 146 -0.86 1.91 12.58
C LEU A 146 -0.10 0.59 12.66
N SER A 147 -0.49 -0.41 11.86
CA SER A 147 0.17 -1.71 11.83
C SER A 147 0.89 -1.95 10.52
N PHE A 148 2.13 -2.42 10.56
CA PHE A 148 2.92 -2.73 9.37
C PHE A 148 3.90 -3.88 9.62
N PRO A 149 4.37 -4.57 8.57
CA PRO A 149 5.34 -5.65 8.71
C PRO A 149 6.66 -5.16 9.33
N MET A 150 7.19 -5.90 10.31
CA MET A 150 8.43 -5.52 10.98
C MET A 150 9.65 -5.71 10.05
N GLU A 151 10.54 -4.72 10.03
CA GLU A 151 11.83 -4.73 9.32
C GLU A 151 12.92 -4.20 10.27
N ASN A 152 14.19 -4.52 10.00
CA ASN A 152 15.31 -4.12 10.88
C ASN A 152 15.40 -2.60 11.10
N LYS A 153 15.06 -1.81 10.08
CA LYS A 153 15.03 -0.34 10.15
C LYS A 153 14.03 0.21 11.18
N HIS A 154 13.03 -0.57 11.57
CA HIS A 154 12.01 -0.16 12.56
C HIS A 154 12.50 -0.29 14.01
N SER A 155 13.67 -0.88 14.26
CA SER A 155 14.25 -0.99 15.61
C SER A 155 14.57 0.35 16.27
N GLN A 156 14.68 1.42 15.48
CA GLN A 156 15.00 2.76 15.96
C GLN A 156 13.78 3.53 16.48
N ILE A 157 12.56 3.04 16.23
CA ILE A 157 11.31 3.68 16.64
C ILE A 157 11.18 3.56 18.17
N ARG A 158 10.89 4.68 18.83
CA ARG A 158 10.72 4.75 20.29
C ARG A 158 9.35 5.34 20.63
N VAL A 159 8.86 4.98 21.82
CA VAL A 159 7.72 5.67 22.42
C VAL A 159 8.10 7.12 22.64
N GLY A 160 7.18 8.04 22.33
CA GLY A 160 7.38 9.49 22.32
C GLY A 160 7.96 10.05 21.02
N SER A 161 8.34 9.22 20.04
CA SER A 161 8.81 9.72 18.74
C SER A 161 7.70 10.46 18.01
N SER A 162 8.04 11.62 17.44
CA SER A 162 7.13 12.41 16.62
C SER A 162 6.74 11.64 15.35
N ILE A 163 5.45 11.65 15.03
CA ILE A 163 4.91 10.93 13.87
C ILE A 163 3.87 11.77 13.14
N ARG A 164 4.02 11.80 11.81
CA ARG A 164 3.21 12.63 10.91
C ARG A 164 2.58 11.77 9.84
N CYS A 165 1.29 11.92 9.61
CA CYS A 165 0.61 11.17 8.54
C CYS A 165 -0.57 11.95 7.97
N LEU A 166 -1.10 11.46 6.84
CA LEU A 166 -2.34 11.99 6.30
C LEU A 166 -3.51 11.16 6.83
N ILE A 167 -4.50 11.85 7.36
CA ILE A 167 -5.79 11.27 7.75
C ILE A 167 -6.80 11.60 6.67
N THR A 168 -7.65 10.62 6.37
CA THR A 168 -8.74 10.74 5.39
C THR A 168 -10.06 10.32 6.03
N SER A 169 -11.15 11.04 5.77
CA SER A 169 -12.48 10.70 6.26
C SER A 169 -13.57 11.23 5.33
N ASP A 170 -14.76 10.65 5.44
CA ASP A 170 -15.99 11.20 4.85
C ASP A 170 -16.61 12.30 5.74
N ASN A 171 -16.19 12.42 7.00
CA ASN A 171 -16.62 13.46 7.92
C ASN A 171 -15.51 14.52 8.14
N ARG A 172 -15.91 15.79 8.23
CA ARG A 172 -15.02 16.93 8.45
C ARG A 172 -14.35 16.92 9.83
N ASN A 173 -15.02 16.38 10.84
CA ASN A 173 -14.54 16.39 12.22
C ASN A 173 -13.66 15.20 12.58
N PHE A 174 -13.51 14.21 11.69
CA PHE A 174 -12.74 12.98 11.95
C PHE A 174 -13.21 12.16 13.17
N ASP A 175 -14.39 12.45 13.74
CA ASP A 175 -14.92 11.76 14.92
C ASP A 175 -15.07 10.24 14.75
N ARG A 176 -15.37 9.80 13.52
CA ARG A 176 -15.63 8.39 13.17
C ARG A 176 -15.08 8.06 11.79
N ASP A 177 -14.73 6.79 11.60
CA ASP A 177 -14.42 6.18 10.30
C ASP A 177 -13.35 6.89 9.47
N PHE A 178 -12.26 7.33 10.11
CA PHE A 178 -11.10 7.86 9.41
C PHE A 178 -10.06 6.76 9.10
N TYR A 179 -9.27 6.97 8.05
CA TYR A 179 -8.20 6.08 7.61
C TYR A 179 -6.87 6.83 7.66
N LEU A 180 -5.86 6.14 8.19
CA LEU A 180 -4.48 6.58 8.22
C LEU A 180 -3.77 6.09 6.96
N THR A 181 -2.99 6.95 6.32
CA THR A 181 -2.04 6.57 5.28
C THR A 181 -0.75 6.01 5.87
N ASP A 182 0.30 5.89 5.05
CA ASP A 182 1.65 5.79 5.58
C ASP A 182 2.03 7.06 6.37
N ALA A 183 2.87 6.86 7.37
CA ALA A 183 3.34 7.86 8.31
C ALA A 183 4.84 8.05 8.19
N TRP A 184 5.29 9.25 8.50
CA TRP A 184 6.67 9.68 8.49
C TRP A 184 7.09 10.04 9.92
N LEU A 185 8.23 9.50 10.36
CA LEU A 185 8.90 9.85 11.61
C LEU A 185 10.07 10.78 11.27
N PRO A 186 9.94 12.10 11.52
CA PRO A 186 10.92 13.08 11.08
C PRO A 186 12.30 12.91 11.73
N GLU A 187 12.33 12.53 13.02
CA GLU A 187 13.56 12.41 13.82
C GLU A 187 14.56 11.41 13.25
N ILE A 188 14.06 10.32 12.68
CA ILE A 188 14.87 9.22 12.11
C ILE A 188 14.71 9.11 10.59
N ASN A 189 14.01 10.06 9.97
CA ASN A 189 13.65 10.08 8.56
C ASN A 189 13.13 8.72 8.05
N LEU A 190 12.16 8.15 8.78
CA LEU A 190 11.65 6.81 8.51
C LEU A 190 10.19 6.87 8.10
N TRP A 191 9.87 6.17 7.01
CA TRP A 191 8.50 5.96 6.56
C TRP A 191 7.98 4.59 6.99
N VAL A 192 6.81 4.58 7.62
CA VAL A 192 6.14 3.40 8.15
C VAL A 192 4.71 3.32 7.66
N GLY A 193 4.19 2.11 7.48
CA GLY A 193 2.84 1.89 6.97
C GLY A 193 2.76 0.66 6.09
N GLU A 194 1.54 0.18 5.86
CA GLU A 194 1.32 -1.02 5.06
C GLU A 194 1.54 -0.77 3.57
N TYR A 195 1.14 0.39 3.05
CA TYR A 195 1.26 0.75 1.65
C TYR A 195 1.68 2.22 1.50
N PRO A 196 2.64 2.54 0.61
CA PRO A 196 3.14 3.90 0.43
C PRO A 196 2.15 4.73 -0.39
N TYR A 197 1.11 5.28 0.22
CA TYR A 197 0.10 6.09 -0.46
C TYR A 197 0.66 7.44 -0.89
N LEU A 198 1.51 8.03 -0.05
CA LEU A 198 1.98 9.39 -0.20
C LEU A 198 3.22 9.49 -1.09
N LEU A 199 3.26 10.55 -1.90
CA LEU A 199 4.49 10.97 -2.56
C LEU A 199 5.39 11.65 -1.52
N ARG A 200 6.32 10.87 -0.96
CA ARG A 200 7.14 11.23 0.20
C ARG A 200 7.74 12.64 0.16
N PRO A 201 8.44 13.05 -0.93
CA PRO A 201 9.05 14.38 -0.96
C PRO A 201 8.03 15.52 -0.85
N ALA A 202 6.87 15.37 -1.50
CA ALA A 202 5.81 16.39 -1.46
C ALA A 202 5.14 16.45 -0.08
N PHE A 203 5.05 15.31 0.62
CA PHE A 203 4.50 15.28 1.98
C PHE A 203 5.46 15.90 3.00
N GLU A 204 6.75 15.59 2.90
CA GLU A 204 7.79 16.20 3.74
C GLU A 204 7.78 17.73 3.59
N GLU A 205 7.70 18.23 2.35
CA GLU A 205 7.58 19.67 2.07
C GLU A 205 6.33 20.30 2.72
N ILE A 206 5.17 19.64 2.60
CA ILE A 206 3.94 20.10 3.24
C ILE A 206 4.07 20.12 4.77
N CYS A 207 4.69 19.10 5.37
CA CYS A 207 4.93 19.08 6.81
C CYS A 207 5.78 20.27 7.25
N TYR A 208 6.85 20.60 6.53
CA TYR A 208 7.68 21.76 6.85
C TYR A 208 6.91 23.08 6.74
N ILE A 209 6.01 23.23 5.76
CA ILE A 209 5.22 24.45 5.57
C ILE A 209 4.21 24.66 6.71
N TYR A 210 3.58 23.58 7.19
CA TYR A 210 2.50 23.66 8.18
C TYR A 210 2.98 23.64 9.63
N LEU A 211 4.14 23.03 9.91
CA LEU A 211 4.61 22.79 11.29
C LEU A 211 5.80 23.67 11.71
N ASN A 212 6.45 24.38 10.77
CA ASN A 212 7.42 25.43 11.08
C ASN A 212 6.79 26.84 11.07
N ARG A 213 5.46 26.93 11.16
CA ARG A 213 4.71 28.17 11.37
C ARG A 213 4.29 28.29 12.82
#